data_AF-A0A4U0UXQ3-F1
#
_entry.id   AF-A0A4U0UXQ3-F1
#
_cell.length_a   1.000
_cell.length_b   1.000
_cell.length_c   1.000
_cell.angle_alpha   90.00
_cell.angle_beta   90.00
_cell.angle_gamma   90.00
#
_symmetry.space_group_name_H-M   'P 1'
#
loop_
_entity.id
_entity.type
_entity.pdbx_description
1 polymer ?
#
loop_
_entity_poly.entity_id
_entity_poly.type
_entity_poly.pdbx_seq_one_letter_code
_entity_poly.pdbx_strand_id
1 'polypeptide(L)'
;MSQYLGFRAVATFNARYGALPSHRRPIFGRPPKSGKKAAAAPFPASKAGATKKAKNPLVEKRPRNFGIGQDIQPRRNLSRMVRWPEYVRLQRQRKILNLRLKVPPAIAQFQNVLDRNTAAQAFKLLNKYRPETKAEKKERLTKEASAIADGKKKEDVSKKPYTTKYGLNHVVGLIENKKAALVLIPNDVDPIELVIFLPALCRKMGVPYAIVK
;
A
#
# COMPACT_ATOMS: atom_id res chain seq x y z
N MET A 1 -15.60 46.91 21.47
CA MET A 1 -14.60 46.10 22.18
C MET A 1 -14.39 44.83 21.36
N SER A 2 -13.56 44.82 20.32
CA SER A 2 -12.09 44.81 20.36
C SER A 2 -11.53 43.60 21.11
N GLN A 3 -10.58 42.94 20.43
CA GLN A 3 -9.57 41.99 20.93
C GLN A 3 -10.04 40.53 21.02
N TYR A 4 -9.34 39.49 20.54
CA TYR A 4 -8.11 39.34 19.76
C TYR A 4 -7.95 37.81 19.50
N LEU A 5 -7.29 37.45 18.40
CA LEU A 5 -6.41 36.26 18.23
C LEU A 5 -6.95 34.89 18.72
N GLY A 6 -7.37 33.96 17.86
CA GLY A 6 -6.52 33.34 16.85
C GLY A 6 -5.72 32.17 17.43
N PHE A 7 -6.23 30.93 17.34
CA PHE A 7 -5.36 29.74 17.25
C PHE A 7 -6.07 28.60 16.50
N ARG A 8 -5.54 28.35 15.30
CA ARG A 8 -5.98 27.36 14.33
C ARG A 8 -5.21 26.07 14.61
N ALA A 9 -5.76 25.14 15.37
CA ALA A 9 -5.16 23.82 15.58
C ALA A 9 -5.58 22.87 14.45
N VAL A 10 -4.88 22.97 13.32
CA VAL A 10 -4.91 21.93 12.28
C VAL A 10 -4.00 20.81 12.75
N ALA A 11 -4.58 19.72 13.27
CA ALA A 11 -3.84 18.49 13.50
C ALA A 11 -3.63 17.76 12.17
N THR A 12 -2.63 18.20 11.39
CA THR A 12 -2.08 17.38 10.30
C THR A 12 -1.34 16.20 10.91
N PHE A 13 -1.98 15.03 10.91
CA PHE A 13 -1.33 13.75 11.22
C PHE A 13 -0.44 13.35 10.03
N ASN A 14 0.76 13.92 9.97
CA ASN A 14 1.73 13.63 8.91
C ASN A 14 2.55 12.40 9.32
N ALA A 15 2.06 11.22 8.95
CA ALA A 15 2.75 9.95 9.12
C ALA A 15 4.00 9.91 8.22
N ARG A 16 5.15 10.33 8.76
CA ARG A 16 6.47 10.04 8.16
C ARG A 16 6.75 8.55 8.33
N TYR A 17 6.36 7.75 7.34
CA TYR A 17 6.97 6.44 7.12
C TYR A 17 8.43 6.67 6.70
N GLY A 18 9.34 6.51 7.66
CA GLY A 18 10.78 6.46 7.38
C GLY A 18 11.09 5.23 6.53
N ALA A 19 11.58 5.47 5.32
CA ALA A 19 12.15 4.44 4.45
C ALA A 19 13.38 3.82 5.12
N LEU A 20 13.37 2.49 5.27
CA LEU A 20 14.53 1.71 5.69
C LEU A 20 15.63 1.80 4.63
N PRO A 21 16.90 2.04 4.99
CA PRO A 21 17.98 2.09 4.02
C PRO A 21 18.30 0.69 3.46
N SER A 22 18.12 0.53 2.16
CA SER A 22 18.54 -0.66 1.41
C SER A 22 20.07 -0.81 1.46
N HIS A 23 20.56 -1.91 2.03
CA HIS A 23 21.96 -2.31 1.92
C HIS A 23 22.30 -2.64 0.45
N ARG A 24 22.95 -1.70 -0.25
CA ARG A 24 23.72 -2.03 -1.47
C ARG A 24 25.05 -2.63 -1.06
N ARG A 25 25.33 -3.84 -1.52
CA ARG A 25 26.66 -4.46 -1.46
C ARG A 25 27.60 -3.70 -2.41
N PRO A 26 28.85 -3.39 -2.02
CA PRO A 26 29.80 -2.78 -2.95
C PRO A 26 30.29 -3.83 -3.96
N ILE A 27 30.25 -3.43 -5.22
CA ILE A 27 30.77 -4.16 -6.38
C ILE A 27 32.27 -3.86 -6.44
N PHE A 28 33.11 -4.90 -6.55
CA PHE A 28 34.56 -4.77 -6.68
C PHE A 28 34.92 -4.02 -7.98
N GLY A 29 35.48 -2.81 -7.83
CA GLY A 29 35.95 -1.97 -8.93
C GLY A 29 37.48 -1.90 -9.01
N ARG A 30 37.99 -2.16 -10.21
CA ARG A 30 39.39 -2.11 -10.68
C ARG A 30 40.06 -0.75 -10.41
N PRO A 31 41.39 -0.66 -10.19
CA PRO A 31 42.05 0.62 -9.90
C PRO A 31 42.24 1.49 -11.17
N PRO A 32 42.10 2.82 -11.09
CA PRO A 32 42.32 3.71 -12.23
C PRO A 32 43.81 4.02 -12.47
N LYS A 33 44.15 4.22 -13.76
CA LYS A 33 45.48 4.52 -14.31
C LYS A 33 46.05 5.86 -13.82
N SER A 34 47.37 5.86 -13.64
CA SER A 34 48.25 6.94 -13.19
C SER A 34 48.22 8.21 -14.06
N GLY A 35 47.96 9.36 -13.46
CA GLY A 35 48.22 10.69 -14.02
C GLY A 35 49.64 11.19 -13.73
N LYS A 36 50.16 12.04 -14.62
CA LYS A 36 51.53 12.62 -14.67
C LYS A 36 51.99 13.22 -13.33
N LYS A 37 53.23 12.91 -12.92
CA LYS A 37 53.92 13.51 -11.77
C LYS A 37 54.45 14.90 -12.13
N ALA A 38 54.01 15.93 -11.41
CA ALA A 38 54.71 17.21 -11.33
C ALA A 38 55.81 17.12 -10.26
N ALA A 39 56.97 17.74 -10.51
CA ALA A 39 58.14 17.69 -9.65
C ALA A 39 57.90 18.31 -8.25
N ALA A 40 58.52 17.74 -7.22
CA ALA A 40 58.36 18.18 -5.83
C ALA A 40 59.18 19.44 -5.53
N ALA A 41 58.56 20.44 -4.90
CA ALA A 41 59.22 21.64 -4.39
C ALA A 41 60.11 21.32 -3.16
N PRO A 42 61.23 22.04 -2.95
CA PRO A 42 62.32 21.61 -2.05
C PRO A 42 62.12 21.94 -0.56
N PHE A 43 60.93 22.34 -0.14
CA PHE A 43 60.65 22.58 1.29
C PHE A 43 59.51 21.68 1.76
N PRO A 44 59.75 20.77 2.74
CA PRO A 44 58.68 20.05 3.36
C PRO A 44 57.94 21.01 4.28
N ALA A 45 56.92 21.69 3.74
CA ALA A 45 55.85 22.21 4.57
C ALA A 45 55.26 20.99 5.28
N SER A 46 55.66 20.83 6.54
CA SER A 46 55.24 19.76 7.42
C SER A 46 53.74 19.64 7.30
N LYS A 47 53.29 18.52 6.70
CA LYS A 47 51.91 18.09 6.86
C LYS A 47 51.72 17.99 8.36
N ALA A 48 51.01 18.97 8.91
CA ALA A 48 50.51 18.97 10.26
C ALA A 48 50.08 17.54 10.57
N GLY A 49 50.78 16.94 11.53
CA GLY A 49 50.72 15.52 11.78
C GLY A 49 49.27 15.09 11.86
N ALA A 50 48.99 13.90 11.33
CA ALA A 50 47.87 13.13 11.85
C ALA A 50 48.16 12.98 13.35
N THR A 51 47.63 13.89 14.15
CA THR A 51 47.72 13.89 15.60
C THR A 51 47.09 12.57 16.02
N LYS A 52 47.94 11.60 16.36
CA LYS A 52 47.50 10.37 17.02
C LYS A 52 46.77 10.85 18.27
N LYS A 53 45.42 10.81 18.24
CA LYS A 53 44.60 11.15 19.41
C LYS A 53 45.19 10.39 20.60
N ALA A 54 45.59 11.13 21.64
CA ALA A 54 46.18 10.55 22.84
C ALA A 54 45.23 9.46 23.36
N LYS A 55 45.66 8.20 23.34
CA LYS A 55 44.90 7.10 23.91
C LYS A 55 45.03 7.23 25.42
N ASN A 56 43.92 7.47 26.11
CA ASN A 56 43.92 7.52 27.56
C ASN A 56 44.37 6.14 28.10
N PRO A 57 45.49 6.05 28.84
CA PRO A 57 46.02 4.77 29.33
C PRO A 57 45.10 4.06 30.32
N LEU A 58 44.09 4.75 30.86
CA LEU A 58 43.05 4.18 31.73
C LEU A 58 41.95 3.44 30.96
N VAL A 59 41.88 3.60 29.62
CA VAL A 59 40.83 3.00 28.79
C VAL A 59 41.40 1.84 27.99
N GLU A 60 41.12 0.61 28.45
CA GLU A 60 41.51 -0.61 27.76
C GLU A 60 40.37 -1.23 26.94
N LYS A 61 40.71 -1.87 25.81
CA LYS A 61 39.76 -2.60 24.98
C LYS A 61 39.50 -3.96 25.64
N ARG A 62 38.30 -4.16 26.18
CA ARG A 62 37.82 -5.45 26.71
C ARG A 62 36.77 -6.06 25.75
N PRO A 63 37.19 -6.69 24.64
CA PRO A 63 36.23 -7.33 23.74
C PRO A 63 35.65 -8.57 24.42
N ARG A 64 34.32 -8.74 24.34
CA ARG A 64 33.64 -9.96 24.77
C ARG A 64 33.60 -10.97 23.63
N ASN A 65 33.79 -12.24 23.96
CA ASN A 65 33.68 -13.36 23.03
C ASN A 65 32.28 -13.98 23.15
N PHE A 66 31.44 -13.80 22.13
CA PHE A 66 30.06 -14.33 22.11
C PHE A 66 29.95 -15.72 21.47
N GLY A 67 31.06 -16.47 21.43
CA GLY A 67 31.08 -17.88 21.05
C GLY A 67 30.29 -18.76 22.02
N ILE A 68 30.01 -19.99 21.59
CA ILE A 68 29.30 -20.97 22.43
C ILE A 68 30.16 -21.28 23.67
N GLY A 69 29.57 -21.17 24.86
CA GLY A 69 30.25 -21.44 26.14
C GLY A 69 31.19 -20.33 26.63
N GLN A 70 31.15 -19.14 26.04
CA GLN A 70 31.98 -17.99 26.42
C GLN A 70 31.11 -16.92 27.12
N ASP A 71 31.23 -15.64 26.77
CA ASP A 71 30.47 -14.56 27.40
C ASP A 71 28.96 -14.61 27.09
N ILE A 72 28.14 -13.98 27.95
CA ILE A 72 26.68 -13.86 27.76
C ILE A 72 26.36 -13.25 26.40
N GLN A 73 25.48 -13.92 25.65
CA GLN A 73 25.07 -13.45 24.33
C GLN A 73 24.38 -12.09 24.40
N PRO A 74 24.63 -11.20 23.41
CA PRO A 74 23.97 -9.91 23.35
C PRO A 74 22.48 -10.08 23.02
N ARG A 75 21.70 -9.03 23.29
CA ARG A 75 20.30 -8.97 22.84
C ARG A 75 20.25 -9.01 21.31
N ARG A 76 19.54 -9.99 20.77
CA ARG A 76 19.35 -10.20 19.33
C ARG A 76 17.88 -10.06 18.95
N ASN A 77 17.58 -9.87 17.67
CA ASN A 77 16.21 -9.85 17.19
C ASN A 77 15.61 -11.27 17.30
N LEU A 78 14.71 -11.45 18.28
CA LEU A 78 14.04 -12.73 18.55
C LEU A 78 12.69 -12.89 17.83
N SER A 79 12.29 -11.96 16.95
CA SER A 79 10.94 -11.94 16.32
C SER A 79 10.51 -13.26 15.66
N ARG A 80 11.46 -14.07 15.17
CA ARG A 80 11.19 -15.40 14.59
C ARG A 80 10.96 -16.51 15.63
N MET A 81 11.56 -16.39 16.81
CA MET A 81 11.53 -17.37 17.91
C MET A 81 10.53 -17.00 19.02
N VAL A 82 9.94 -15.81 18.95
CA VAL A 82 8.86 -15.39 19.84
C VAL A 82 7.68 -16.34 19.72
N ARG A 83 7.15 -16.77 20.86
CA ARG A 83 5.86 -17.44 20.94
C ARG A 83 4.76 -16.41 20.63
N TRP A 84 4.32 -16.40 19.38
CA TRP A 84 3.28 -15.47 18.92
C TRP A 84 1.91 -15.78 19.55
N PRO A 85 1.06 -14.76 19.79
CA PRO A 85 -0.33 -14.96 20.16
C PRO A 85 -1.06 -15.89 19.20
N GLU A 86 -2.07 -16.59 19.70
CA GLU A 86 -2.77 -17.64 18.96
C GLU A 86 -3.36 -17.18 17.62
N TYR A 87 -4.03 -16.02 17.59
CA TYR A 87 -4.60 -15.49 16.35
C TYR A 87 -3.55 -15.26 15.25
N VAL A 88 -2.33 -14.82 15.61
CA VAL A 88 -1.22 -14.64 14.65
C VAL A 88 -0.75 -15.99 14.13
N ARG A 89 -0.66 -17.00 15.01
CA ARG A 89 -0.28 -18.37 14.62
C ARG A 89 -1.31 -18.93 13.64
N LEU A 90 -2.60 -18.83 13.96
CA LEU A 90 -3.70 -19.32 13.12
C LEU A 90 -3.75 -18.63 11.75
N GLN A 91 -3.63 -17.31 11.70
CA GLN A 91 -3.60 -16.56 10.43
C GLN A 91 -2.41 -16.98 9.54
N ARG A 92 -1.22 -17.17 10.13
CA ARG A 92 -0.03 -17.64 9.40
C ARG A 92 -0.19 -19.08 8.93
N GLN A 93 -0.72 -19.97 9.78
CA GLN A 93 -0.99 -21.36 9.44
C GLN A 93 -2.03 -21.47 8.31
N ARG A 94 -3.13 -20.70 8.35
CA ARG A 94 -4.13 -20.63 7.26
C ARG A 94 -3.48 -20.26 5.92
N LYS A 95 -2.59 -19.26 5.92
CA LYS A 95 -1.85 -18.85 4.72
C LYS A 95 -0.89 -19.94 4.21
N ILE A 96 -0.16 -20.60 5.11
CA ILE A 96 0.77 -21.69 4.74
C ILE A 96 -0.02 -22.86 4.16
N LEU A 97 -1.14 -23.22 4.79
CA LEU A 97 -2.00 -24.31 4.34
C LEU A 97 -2.52 -24.06 2.92
N ASN A 98 -2.99 -22.84 2.61
CA ASN A 98 -3.41 -22.46 1.27
C ASN A 98 -2.29 -22.53 0.21
N LEU A 99 -1.02 -22.38 0.59
CA LEU A 99 0.12 -22.51 -0.33
C LEU A 99 0.55 -23.97 -0.52
N ARG A 100 0.28 -24.83 0.46
CA ARG A 100 0.74 -26.23 0.49
C ARG A 100 -0.28 -27.18 -0.10
N LEU A 101 -1.57 -26.89 0.06
CA LEU A 101 -2.63 -27.67 -0.54
C LEU A 101 -2.78 -27.33 -2.02
N LYS A 102 -3.23 -28.32 -2.80
CA LYS A 102 -3.62 -28.08 -4.18
C LYS A 102 -4.96 -27.33 -4.19
N VAL A 103 -4.92 -26.06 -4.55
CA VAL A 103 -6.10 -25.20 -4.60
C VAL A 103 -6.87 -25.46 -5.91
N PRO A 104 -8.19 -25.71 -5.86
CA PRO A 104 -9.01 -25.84 -7.07
C PRO A 104 -8.94 -24.61 -7.98
N PRO A 105 -9.02 -24.77 -9.31
CA PRO A 105 -8.87 -23.67 -10.26
C PRO A 105 -9.91 -22.55 -10.07
N ALA A 106 -11.13 -22.90 -9.63
CA ALA A 106 -12.18 -21.93 -9.33
C ALA A 106 -11.81 -20.96 -8.18
N ILE A 107 -10.91 -21.36 -7.28
CA ILE A 107 -10.40 -20.50 -6.20
C ILE A 107 -9.07 -19.87 -6.63
N ALA A 108 -8.22 -20.63 -7.32
CA ALA A 108 -6.91 -20.16 -7.77
C ALA A 108 -6.99 -18.95 -8.73
N GLN A 109 -8.09 -18.79 -9.48
CA GLN A 109 -8.30 -17.61 -10.33
C GLN A 109 -8.19 -16.28 -9.56
N PHE A 110 -8.58 -16.23 -8.28
CA PHE A 110 -8.48 -15.01 -7.45
C PHE A 110 -7.04 -14.67 -7.03
N GLN A 111 -6.09 -15.59 -7.20
CA GLN A 111 -4.67 -15.29 -7.00
C GLN A 111 -4.09 -14.49 -8.18
N ASN A 112 -4.69 -14.64 -9.37
CA ASN A 112 -4.30 -13.95 -10.58
C ASN A 112 -5.05 -12.61 -10.68
N VAL A 113 -4.40 -11.55 -10.23
CA VAL A 113 -4.98 -10.20 -10.19
C VAL A 113 -4.45 -9.33 -11.33
N LEU A 114 -5.24 -8.31 -11.67
CA LEU A 114 -4.84 -7.23 -12.58
C LEU A 114 -3.59 -6.52 -12.04
N ASP A 115 -2.73 -6.06 -12.96
CA ASP A 115 -1.52 -5.33 -12.58
C ASP A 115 -1.86 -3.98 -11.92
N ARG A 116 -0.92 -3.48 -11.13
CA ARG A 116 -1.13 -2.26 -10.32
C ARG A 116 -1.43 -1.02 -11.18
N ASN A 117 -0.87 -0.94 -12.38
CA ASN A 117 -0.98 0.25 -13.21
C ASN A 117 -2.37 0.30 -13.85
N THR A 118 -2.83 -0.81 -14.41
CA THR A 118 -4.18 -0.92 -14.99
C THR A 118 -5.25 -0.80 -13.90
N ALA A 119 -5.04 -1.39 -12.72
CA ALA A 119 -5.94 -1.23 -11.58
C ALA A 119 -6.09 0.25 -11.16
N ALA A 120 -4.99 1.01 -11.11
CA ALA A 120 -5.03 2.43 -10.79
C ALA A 120 -5.83 3.24 -11.83
N GLN A 121 -5.73 2.91 -13.12
CA GLN A 121 -6.52 3.53 -14.19
C GLN A 121 -8.02 3.20 -14.04
N ALA A 122 -8.36 1.93 -13.77
CA ALA A 122 -9.73 1.50 -13.53
C ALA A 122 -10.36 2.25 -12.34
N PHE A 123 -9.63 2.37 -11.22
CA PHE A 123 -10.12 3.14 -10.06
C PHE A 123 -10.23 4.64 -10.34
N LYS A 124 -9.33 5.22 -11.15
CA LYS A 124 -9.45 6.63 -11.57
C LYS A 124 -10.71 6.87 -12.40
N LEU A 125 -11.10 5.93 -13.25
CA LEU A 125 -12.36 5.98 -13.99
C LEU A 125 -13.55 5.86 -13.04
N LEU A 126 -13.57 4.86 -12.16
CA LEU A 126 -14.69 4.63 -11.24
C LEU A 126 -14.90 5.77 -10.23
N ASN A 127 -13.83 6.43 -9.81
CA ASN A 127 -13.92 7.60 -8.93
C ASN A 127 -14.71 8.76 -9.56
N LYS A 128 -14.74 8.90 -10.89
CA LYS A 128 -15.57 9.91 -11.57
C LYS A 128 -17.05 9.57 -11.52
N TYR A 129 -17.38 8.28 -11.52
CA TYR A 129 -18.75 7.76 -11.47
C TYR A 129 -19.13 7.29 -10.06
N ARG A 130 -18.55 7.92 -9.03
CA ARG A 130 -18.82 7.57 -7.64
C ARG A 130 -20.28 7.92 -7.31
N PRO A 131 -21.03 7.02 -6.62
CA PRO A 131 -22.35 7.36 -6.14
C PRO A 131 -22.28 8.52 -5.13
N GLU A 132 -23.33 9.33 -5.12
CA GLU A 132 -23.49 10.47 -4.22
C GLU A 132 -23.41 10.07 -2.74
N THR A 133 -22.92 11.00 -1.92
CA THR A 133 -22.99 10.83 -0.47
C THR A 133 -24.40 11.11 0.04
N LYS A 134 -24.73 10.64 1.26
CA LYS A 134 -26.05 10.89 1.87
C LYS A 134 -26.33 12.40 2.03
N ALA A 135 -25.29 13.21 2.27
CA ALA A 135 -25.41 14.65 2.40
C ALA A 135 -25.73 15.31 1.04
N GLU A 136 -24.96 15.00 0.00
CA GLU A 136 -25.20 15.46 -1.37
C GLU A 136 -26.59 15.05 -1.87
N LYS A 137 -27.01 13.82 -1.56
CA LYS A 137 -28.35 13.33 -1.89
C LYS A 137 -29.44 14.17 -1.24
N LYS A 138 -29.27 14.54 0.03
CA LYS A 138 -30.22 15.40 0.75
C LYS A 138 -30.29 16.78 0.10
N GLU A 139 -29.14 17.38 -0.20
CA GLU A 139 -29.07 18.68 -0.87
C GLU A 139 -29.71 18.65 -2.27
N ARG A 140 -29.49 17.58 -3.05
CA ARG A 140 -30.15 17.40 -4.34
C ARG A 140 -31.66 17.33 -4.17
N LEU A 141 -32.15 16.50 -3.24
CA LEU A 141 -33.58 16.35 -2.99
C LEU A 141 -34.22 17.66 -2.52
N THR A 142 -33.55 18.46 -1.68
CA THR A 142 -34.06 19.77 -1.27
C THR A 142 -34.13 20.76 -2.42
N LYS A 143 -33.12 20.77 -3.31
CA LYS A 143 -33.09 21.63 -4.50
C LYS A 143 -34.13 21.21 -5.55
N GLU A 144 -34.32 19.90 -5.74
CA GLU A 144 -35.37 19.35 -6.59
C GLU A 144 -36.75 19.71 -6.03
N ALA A 145 -36.96 19.53 -4.71
CA ALA A 145 -38.22 19.88 -4.07
C ALA A 145 -38.56 21.37 -4.19
N SER A 146 -37.59 22.27 -4.00
CA SER A 146 -37.81 23.72 -4.20
C SER A 146 -38.13 24.04 -5.66
N ALA A 147 -37.38 23.48 -6.61
CA ALA A 147 -37.62 23.74 -8.04
C ALA A 147 -38.99 23.21 -8.54
N ILE A 148 -39.47 22.11 -7.96
CA ILE A 148 -40.82 21.58 -8.22
C ILE A 148 -41.90 22.48 -7.60
N ALA A 149 -41.66 23.01 -6.39
CA ALA A 149 -42.54 23.99 -5.77
C ALA A 149 -42.64 25.29 -6.59
N ASP A 150 -41.54 25.69 -7.25
CA ASP A 150 -41.48 26.82 -8.17
C ASP A 150 -42.09 26.52 -9.56
N GLY A 151 -42.75 25.36 -9.74
CA GLY A 151 -43.55 25.03 -10.92
C GLY A 151 -42.82 24.33 -12.07
N LYS A 152 -41.56 23.90 -11.89
CA LYS A 152 -40.82 23.15 -12.91
C LYS A 152 -41.15 21.65 -12.85
N LYS A 153 -41.35 21.01 -14.02
CA LYS A 153 -41.63 19.57 -14.13
C LYS A 153 -40.39 18.75 -13.73
N LYS A 154 -40.60 17.64 -13.02
CA LYS A 154 -39.55 16.75 -12.48
C LYS A 154 -38.52 16.26 -13.51
N GLU A 155 -38.93 16.11 -14.76
CA GLU A 155 -38.13 15.51 -15.84
C GLU A 155 -37.12 16.49 -16.45
N ASP A 156 -37.42 17.78 -16.45
CA ASP A 156 -36.53 18.84 -16.97
C ASP A 156 -35.47 19.29 -15.95
N VAL A 157 -35.69 18.99 -14.67
CA VAL A 157 -34.89 19.52 -13.54
C VAL A 157 -33.63 18.68 -13.27
N SER A 158 -33.62 17.38 -13.60
CA SER A 158 -32.52 16.49 -13.19
C SER A 158 -32.32 15.33 -14.16
N LYS A 159 -31.27 15.41 -15.00
CA LYS A 159 -30.80 14.25 -15.79
C LYS A 159 -30.30 13.17 -14.83
N LYS A 160 -30.79 11.93 -15.00
CA LYS A 160 -30.42 10.79 -14.15
C LYS A 160 -28.89 10.60 -14.11
N PRO A 161 -28.25 10.64 -12.94
CA PRO A 161 -26.80 10.51 -12.87
C PRO A 161 -26.34 9.09 -13.19
N TYR A 162 -25.28 8.98 -14.00
CA TYR A 162 -24.59 7.72 -14.23
C TYR A 162 -23.69 7.43 -13.04
N THR A 163 -23.96 6.31 -12.38
CA THR A 163 -23.22 5.89 -11.19
C THR A 163 -22.75 4.47 -11.33
N THR A 164 -21.59 4.19 -10.74
CA THR A 164 -21.05 2.85 -10.57
C THR A 164 -22.06 2.03 -9.76
N LYS A 165 -22.44 0.86 -10.29
CA LYS A 165 -23.34 -0.07 -9.60
C LYS A 165 -22.54 -0.96 -8.66
N TYR A 166 -23.06 -1.16 -7.47
CA TYR A 166 -22.42 -1.95 -6.41
C TYR A 166 -23.46 -2.82 -5.69
N GLY A 167 -22.96 -3.77 -4.90
CA GLY A 167 -23.77 -4.76 -4.19
C GLY A 167 -23.91 -6.05 -5.00
N LEU A 168 -23.63 -7.19 -4.37
CA LEU A 168 -23.55 -8.49 -5.04
C LEU A 168 -24.82 -8.82 -5.82
N ASN A 169 -25.99 -8.79 -5.15
CA ASN A 169 -27.27 -9.15 -5.76
C ASN A 169 -27.63 -8.25 -6.95
N HIS A 170 -27.34 -6.94 -6.83
CA HIS A 170 -27.62 -5.99 -7.89
C HIS A 170 -26.68 -6.19 -9.08
N VAL A 171 -25.39 -6.42 -8.83
CA VAL A 171 -24.39 -6.68 -9.87
C VAL A 171 -24.71 -7.98 -10.62
N VAL A 172 -25.08 -9.05 -9.92
CA VAL A 172 -25.49 -10.32 -10.54
C VAL A 172 -26.65 -10.09 -11.51
N GLY A 173 -27.72 -9.42 -11.06
CA GLY A 173 -28.86 -9.11 -11.93
C GLY A 173 -28.49 -8.23 -13.13
N LEU A 174 -27.48 -7.35 -13.02
CA LEU A 174 -27.00 -6.55 -14.16
C LEU A 174 -26.18 -7.38 -15.16
N ILE A 175 -25.43 -8.38 -14.70
CA ILE A 175 -24.68 -9.27 -15.59
C ILE A 175 -25.62 -10.21 -16.32
N GLU A 176 -26.62 -10.77 -15.62
CA GLU A 176 -27.65 -11.62 -16.23
C GLU A 176 -28.46 -10.88 -17.31
N ASN A 177 -28.78 -9.61 -17.06
CA ASN A 177 -29.45 -8.77 -18.03
C ASN A 177 -28.52 -8.19 -19.12
N LYS A 178 -27.22 -8.55 -19.11
CA LYS A 178 -26.18 -8.01 -20.03
C LYS A 178 -26.13 -6.47 -20.07
N LYS A 179 -26.46 -5.82 -18.95
CA LYS A 179 -26.42 -4.35 -18.80
C LYS A 179 -25.07 -3.85 -18.28
N ALA A 180 -24.26 -4.75 -17.71
CA ALA A 180 -22.93 -4.42 -17.22
C ALA A 180 -21.91 -4.36 -18.37
N ALA A 181 -21.15 -3.25 -18.46
CA ALA A 181 -20.08 -3.10 -19.45
C ALA A 181 -18.74 -3.67 -18.98
N LEU A 182 -18.46 -3.60 -17.67
CA LEU A 182 -17.24 -4.11 -17.04
C LEU A 182 -17.55 -4.47 -15.59
N VAL A 183 -17.03 -5.60 -15.10
CA VAL A 183 -17.16 -6.04 -13.71
C VAL A 183 -15.79 -6.13 -13.06
N LEU A 184 -15.59 -5.42 -11.94
CA LEU A 184 -14.39 -5.58 -11.11
C LEU A 184 -14.72 -6.45 -9.90
N ILE A 185 -13.92 -7.49 -9.68
CA ILE A 185 -14.14 -8.47 -8.61
C ILE A 185 -12.97 -8.37 -7.62
N PRO A 186 -13.22 -8.12 -6.32
CA PRO A 186 -12.18 -8.16 -5.30
C PRO A 186 -11.65 -9.58 -5.09
N ASN A 187 -10.37 -9.73 -4.78
CA ASN A 187 -9.74 -11.03 -4.55
C ASN A 187 -9.77 -11.51 -3.09
N ASP A 188 -10.03 -10.61 -2.14
CA ASP A 188 -9.88 -10.84 -0.69
C ASP A 188 -11.23 -10.89 0.04
N VAL A 189 -12.24 -11.51 -0.57
CA VAL A 189 -13.56 -11.69 0.03
C VAL A 189 -13.57 -12.92 0.96
N ASP A 190 -13.98 -12.72 2.21
CA ASP A 190 -14.27 -13.78 3.18
C ASP A 190 -15.76 -13.62 3.59
N PRO A 191 -16.68 -14.55 3.24
CA PRO A 191 -16.49 -15.86 2.59
C PRO A 191 -16.34 -15.84 1.05
N ILE A 192 -15.53 -16.75 0.49
CA ILE A 192 -15.18 -16.79 -0.95
C ILE A 192 -16.34 -17.26 -1.84
N GLU A 193 -17.30 -17.97 -1.26
CA GLU A 193 -18.50 -18.52 -1.91
C GLU A 193 -19.36 -17.42 -2.55
N LEU A 194 -19.28 -16.20 -2.02
CA LEU A 194 -20.01 -15.05 -2.53
C LEU A 194 -19.55 -14.63 -3.93
N VAL A 195 -18.29 -14.86 -4.27
CA VAL A 195 -17.70 -14.36 -5.54
C VAL A 195 -17.23 -15.48 -6.46
N ILE A 196 -17.14 -16.72 -5.99
CA ILE A 196 -16.59 -17.85 -6.76
C ILE A 196 -17.28 -18.07 -8.12
N PHE A 197 -18.58 -17.80 -8.20
CA PHE A 197 -19.37 -17.98 -9.42
C PHE A 197 -19.33 -16.78 -10.37
N LEU A 198 -18.89 -15.60 -9.92
CA LEU A 198 -18.94 -14.38 -10.73
C LEU A 198 -18.08 -14.44 -11.99
N PRO A 199 -16.82 -14.94 -11.98
CA PRO A 199 -16.03 -15.07 -13.21
C PRO A 199 -16.69 -15.99 -14.25
N ALA A 200 -17.28 -17.10 -13.79
CA ALA A 200 -18.00 -18.04 -14.67
C ALA A 200 -19.27 -17.41 -15.25
N LEU A 201 -20.01 -16.68 -14.43
CA LEU A 201 -21.23 -15.97 -14.84
C LEU A 201 -20.92 -14.84 -15.83
N CYS A 202 -19.89 -14.03 -15.59
CA CYS A 202 -19.41 -13.01 -16.52
C CYS A 202 -19.01 -13.61 -17.88
N ARG A 203 -18.24 -14.72 -17.86
CA ARG A 203 -17.83 -15.42 -19.09
C ARG A 203 -19.01 -16.00 -19.86
N LYS A 204 -20.01 -16.59 -19.17
CA LYS A 204 -21.22 -17.13 -19.81
C LYS A 204 -22.08 -16.05 -20.46
N MET A 205 -22.20 -14.89 -19.81
CA MET A 205 -23.01 -13.78 -20.31
C MET A 205 -22.28 -12.89 -21.33
N GLY A 206 -20.97 -13.10 -21.54
CA GLY A 206 -20.15 -12.31 -22.46
C GLY A 206 -19.74 -10.93 -21.92
N VAL A 207 -19.75 -10.76 -20.60
CA VAL A 207 -19.37 -9.50 -19.94
C VAL A 207 -17.90 -9.58 -19.52
N PRO A 208 -17.06 -8.58 -19.88
CA PRO A 208 -15.66 -8.58 -19.47
C PRO A 208 -15.55 -8.33 -17.96
N TYR A 209 -14.65 -9.07 -17.31
CA TYR A 209 -14.37 -8.93 -15.88
C TYR A 209 -12.86 -8.84 -15.61
N ALA A 210 -12.51 -8.23 -14.49
CA ALA A 210 -11.14 -8.20 -13.99
C ALA A 210 -11.13 -8.44 -12.47
N ILE A 211 -10.13 -9.18 -12.00
CA ILE A 211 -9.93 -9.43 -10.57
C ILE A 211 -8.93 -8.40 -10.04
N VAL A 212 -9.29 -7.70 -8.97
CA VAL A 212 -8.51 -6.60 -8.40
C VAL A 212 -8.15 -6.92 -6.95
N LYS A 213 -7.03 -6.36 -6.49
CA LYS A 213 -6.51 -6.47 -5.14
C LYS A 213 -6.91 -5.28 -4.27
#